data_AF-A0A6G1SPI1-F1
#
_entry.id   AF-A0A6G1SPI1-F1
#
_cell.length_a   1.000
_cell.length_b   1.000
_cell.length_c   1.000
_cell.angle_alpha   90.00
_cell.angle_beta   90.00
_cell.angle_gamma   90.00
#
_symmetry.space_group_name_H-M   'P 1'
#
loop_
_entity.id
_entity.type
_entity.pdbx_description
1 polymer ?
#
loop_
_entity_poly.entity_id
_entity_poly.type
_entity_poly.pdbx_seq_one_letter_code
_entity_poly.pdbx_strand_id
1 'polypeptide(L)'
;LRHSGAPGQSGLHCPKQLLGGAGQTEQGGIKASTMAKAESEIATGFKRELLGTEFKDLNREKWMAIIRRALAEVFSTATLMFIGCMGLVGGLSKAPDHFAVAFNFGIAVMAGLITFGHVSGAHMNPGLSLTAMILGKLSLPMWIIYSIFQCIGAVLGYGLLMAITPSDKFVTVPGTTPSVPLCCNFPNPMLSAGQQFWSEFIFSALLSLLACAVWDRRNLDKHDSVTLRFGLGVFAIAYGGVQYSGCSMNPARTFGPAVV
;
A
#
# COMPACT_ATOMS: atom_id res chain seq x y z
N LEU A 1 14.82 29.82 13.55
CA LEU A 1 15.53 31.02 14.05
C LEU A 1 15.91 30.84 15.52
N ARG A 2 17.12 30.34 15.78
CA ARG A 2 18.09 30.79 16.81
C ARG A 2 19.34 29.87 16.72
N HIS A 3 20.49 30.50 16.50
CA HIS A 3 21.87 29.97 16.62
C HIS A 3 22.14 29.49 18.06
N SER A 4 23.10 28.62 18.40
CA SER A 4 24.58 28.64 18.24
C SER A 4 25.09 27.28 18.79
N GLY A 5 26.30 26.73 18.60
CA GLY A 5 27.58 27.14 18.04
C GLY A 5 28.58 25.98 18.32
N ALA A 6 29.55 25.78 17.44
CA ALA A 6 30.68 24.84 17.63
C ALA A 6 31.83 25.52 18.39
N PRO A 7 32.70 24.74 19.03
CA PRO A 7 34.13 24.68 18.63
C PRO A 7 34.61 23.21 18.64
N GLY A 8 35.69 22.75 18.02
CA GLY A 8 36.98 23.32 17.65
C GLY A 8 37.98 22.14 17.68
N GLN A 9 38.88 22.09 16.69
CA GLN A 9 39.78 20.97 16.39
C GLN A 9 40.84 20.71 17.49
N SER A 10 41.26 19.45 17.64
CA SER A 10 42.64 19.13 18.07
C SER A 10 43.04 17.75 17.52
N GLY A 11 44.12 17.73 16.75
CA GLY A 11 44.61 16.55 16.05
C GLY A 11 45.05 15.42 16.98
N LEU A 12 44.97 14.20 16.46
CA LEU A 12 45.70 13.07 17.03
C LEU A 12 46.64 12.49 15.99
N HIS A 13 47.93 12.60 16.35
CA HIS A 13 49.06 11.88 15.84
C HIS A 13 48.74 10.39 15.59
N CYS A 14 49.09 9.92 14.40
CA CYS A 14 49.24 8.49 14.11
C CYS A 14 50.62 8.04 14.61
N PRO A 15 50.73 7.06 15.53
CA PRO A 15 52.01 6.45 15.84
C PRO A 15 52.32 5.37 14.79
N LYS A 16 53.47 5.52 14.11
CA LYS A 16 54.15 4.43 13.39
C LYS A 16 54.99 3.63 14.39
N GLN A 17 55.14 2.33 14.07
CA GLN A 17 56.00 1.29 14.66
C GLN A 17 55.34 0.50 15.82
N LEU A 18 55.34 -0.85 15.89
CA LEU A 18 56.27 -1.87 15.37
C LEU A 18 55.56 -3.18 14.98
N LEU A 19 56.25 -3.91 14.09
CA LEU A 19 56.04 -5.29 13.68
C LEU A 19 55.93 -6.30 14.85
N GLY A 20 55.01 -7.24 14.72
CA GLY A 20 54.93 -8.46 15.53
C GLY A 20 53.77 -9.34 15.07
N GLY A 21 54.06 -10.56 14.62
CA GLY A 21 53.10 -11.45 13.97
C GLY A 21 51.95 -11.96 14.85
N ALA A 22 51.00 -12.61 14.17
CA ALA A 22 49.81 -13.31 14.69
C ALA A 22 48.65 -12.39 15.16
N GLY A 23 47.67 -12.17 14.28
CA GLY A 23 46.41 -11.48 14.65
C GLY A 23 45.35 -11.34 13.55
N GLN A 24 45.57 -11.86 12.33
CA GLN A 24 44.61 -11.71 11.24
C GLN A 24 43.44 -12.70 11.29
N THR A 25 43.52 -13.78 12.05
CA THR A 25 42.43 -14.77 12.21
C THR A 25 41.39 -14.37 13.26
N GLU A 26 41.77 -13.62 14.30
CA GLU A 26 40.86 -13.27 15.41
C GLU A 26 39.92 -12.09 15.07
N GLN A 27 40.41 -11.05 14.39
CA GLN A 27 39.57 -9.92 13.97
C GLN A 27 38.54 -10.28 12.87
N GLY A 28 38.88 -11.24 12.01
CA GLY A 28 37.94 -11.79 11.03
C GLY A 28 36.84 -12.65 11.68
N GLY A 29 37.22 -13.44 12.70
CA GLY A 29 36.29 -14.26 13.48
C GLY A 29 35.31 -13.45 14.33
N ILE A 30 35.76 -12.34 14.94
CA ILE A 30 34.90 -11.45 15.74
C ILE A 30 33.90 -10.69 14.86
N LYS A 31 34.29 -10.23 13.65
CA LYS A 31 33.36 -9.57 12.72
C LYS A 31 32.32 -10.55 12.15
N ALA A 32 32.75 -11.76 11.79
CA ALA A 32 31.85 -12.80 11.28
C ALA A 32 30.87 -13.29 12.35
N SER A 33 31.31 -13.48 13.60
CA SER A 33 30.43 -13.88 14.71
C SER A 33 29.44 -12.77 15.09
N THR A 34 29.84 -11.51 15.02
CA THR A 34 28.96 -10.36 15.27
C THR A 34 27.92 -10.20 14.14
N MET A 35 28.30 -10.40 12.87
CA MET A 35 27.36 -10.39 11.74
C MET A 35 26.36 -11.55 11.83
N ALA A 36 26.82 -12.78 12.07
CA ALA A 36 25.93 -13.94 12.21
C ALA A 36 24.95 -13.78 13.38
N LYS A 37 25.39 -13.16 14.48
CA LYS A 37 24.51 -12.82 15.62
C LYS A 37 23.48 -11.75 15.24
N ALA A 38 23.88 -10.70 14.53
CA ALA A 38 22.97 -9.66 14.04
C ALA A 38 21.93 -10.24 13.05
N GLU A 39 22.35 -11.10 12.11
CA GLU A 39 21.46 -11.79 11.19
C GLU A 39 20.47 -12.70 11.92
N SER A 40 20.93 -13.46 12.92
CA SER A 40 20.08 -14.30 13.76
C SER A 40 19.07 -13.48 14.56
N GLU A 41 19.47 -12.35 15.13
CA GLU A 41 18.59 -11.45 15.87
C GLU A 41 17.54 -10.80 14.96
N ILE A 42 17.93 -10.37 13.76
CA ILE A 42 17.04 -9.85 12.72
C ILE A 42 16.04 -10.92 12.28
N ALA A 43 16.50 -12.13 11.97
CA ALA A 43 15.66 -13.24 11.55
C ALA A 43 14.67 -13.66 12.65
N THR A 44 15.11 -13.66 13.91
CA THR A 44 14.27 -13.97 15.06
C THR A 44 13.23 -12.87 15.31
N GLY A 45 13.61 -11.61 15.18
CA GLY A 45 12.71 -10.45 15.25
C GLY A 45 11.64 -10.50 14.16
N PHE A 46 12.05 -10.70 12.91
CA PHE A 46 11.15 -10.86 11.77
C PHE A 46 10.17 -12.02 11.97
N LYS A 47 10.67 -13.21 12.38
CA LYS A 47 9.82 -14.38 12.64
C LYS A 47 8.79 -14.11 13.74
N ARG A 48 9.17 -13.36 14.78
CA ARG A 48 8.27 -12.97 15.87
C ARG A 48 7.17 -12.02 15.39
N GLU A 49 7.53 -11.03 14.59
CA GLU A 49 6.58 -10.08 13.97
C GLU A 49 5.61 -10.81 13.04
N LEU A 50 6.14 -11.67 12.16
CA LEU A 50 5.38 -12.43 11.18
C LEU A 50 4.34 -13.36 11.85
N LEU A 51 4.72 -14.00 12.96
CA LEU A 51 3.84 -14.91 13.71
C LEU A 51 2.75 -14.19 14.51
N GLY A 52 2.77 -12.85 14.60
CA GLY A 52 1.71 -12.07 15.23
C GLY A 52 1.63 -12.28 16.74
N THR A 53 2.62 -11.77 17.48
CA THR A 53 2.59 -11.76 18.95
C THR A 53 1.37 -11.06 19.54
N GLU A 54 0.73 -10.17 18.78
CA GLU A 54 -0.54 -9.52 19.13
C GLU A 54 -1.71 -10.51 19.30
N PHE A 55 -1.62 -11.73 18.75
CA PHE A 55 -2.59 -12.81 18.97
C PHE A 55 -2.25 -13.74 20.14
N LYS A 56 -1.09 -13.55 20.79
CA LYS A 56 -0.76 -14.26 22.04
C LYS A 56 -1.40 -13.55 23.22
N ASP A 57 -1.95 -14.33 24.15
CA ASP A 57 -2.55 -13.83 25.40
C ASP A 57 -3.54 -12.69 25.13
N LEU A 58 -4.55 -12.99 24.31
CA LEU A 58 -5.56 -12.04 23.86
C LEU A 58 -6.39 -11.56 25.05
N ASN A 59 -6.35 -10.25 25.28
CA ASN A 59 -7.19 -9.55 26.24
C ASN A 59 -8.18 -8.65 25.49
N ARG A 60 -9.09 -8.00 26.23
CA ARG A 60 -10.09 -7.11 25.65
C ARG A 60 -9.47 -6.01 24.80
N GLU A 61 -8.37 -5.42 25.23
CA GLU A 61 -7.73 -4.30 24.54
C GLU A 61 -7.15 -4.70 23.18
N LYS A 62 -6.43 -5.83 23.12
CA LYS A 62 -5.90 -6.38 21.87
C LYS A 62 -7.01 -6.74 20.89
N TRP A 63 -8.09 -7.37 21.38
CA TRP A 63 -9.26 -7.67 20.55
C TRP A 63 -9.88 -6.40 19.96
N MET A 64 -10.09 -5.37 20.78
CA MET A 64 -10.65 -4.10 20.30
C MET A 64 -9.72 -3.41 19.31
N ALA A 65 -8.39 -3.51 19.49
CA ALA A 65 -7.43 -2.97 18.53
C ALA A 65 -7.50 -3.67 17.17
N ILE A 66 -7.58 -5.01 17.15
CA ILE A 66 -7.73 -5.82 15.93
C ILE A 66 -9.03 -5.45 15.21
N ILE A 67 -10.16 -5.44 15.94
CA ILE A 67 -11.48 -5.11 15.39
C ILE A 67 -11.48 -3.69 14.82
N ARG A 68 -10.92 -2.72 15.54
CA ARG A 68 -10.83 -1.32 15.10
C ARG A 68 -10.05 -1.19 13.79
N ARG A 69 -8.91 -1.89 13.67
CA ARG A 69 -8.10 -1.89 12.44
C ARG A 69 -8.84 -2.57 11.29
N ALA A 70 -9.49 -3.71 11.54
CA ALA A 70 -10.26 -4.42 10.54
C ALA A 70 -11.45 -3.58 10.00
N LEU A 71 -12.20 -2.94 10.89
CA LEU A 71 -13.28 -2.02 10.51
C LEU A 71 -12.77 -0.80 9.74
N ALA A 72 -11.63 -0.22 10.14
CA ALA A 72 -11.00 0.85 9.39
C ALA A 72 -10.62 0.42 7.97
N GLU A 73 -10.16 -0.81 7.76
CA GLU A 73 -9.93 -1.35 6.41
C GLU A 73 -11.22 -1.56 5.60
N VAL A 74 -12.34 -1.92 6.23
CA VAL A 74 -13.65 -1.97 5.56
C VAL A 74 -14.05 -0.59 5.08
N PHE A 75 -14.07 0.41 5.96
CA PHE A 75 -14.56 1.74 5.62
C PHE A 75 -13.63 2.49 4.66
N SER A 76 -12.32 2.32 4.81
CA SER A 76 -11.35 2.89 3.86
C SER A 76 -11.48 2.27 2.48
N THR A 77 -11.58 0.94 2.37
CA THR A 77 -11.77 0.27 1.06
C THR A 77 -13.15 0.57 0.47
N ALA A 78 -14.19 0.67 1.29
CA ALA A 78 -15.51 1.11 0.84
C ALA A 78 -15.47 2.54 0.29
N THR A 79 -14.73 3.45 0.94
CA THR A 79 -14.51 4.81 0.46
C THR A 79 -13.77 4.81 -0.88
N LEU A 80 -12.71 4.01 -1.03
CA LEU A 80 -12.00 3.84 -2.29
C LEU A 80 -12.96 3.40 -3.41
N MET A 81 -13.75 2.35 -3.18
CA MET A 81 -14.62 1.80 -4.22
C MET A 81 -15.80 2.71 -4.52
N PHE A 82 -16.44 3.28 -3.50
CA PHE A 82 -17.56 4.18 -3.67
C PHE A 82 -17.15 5.42 -4.47
N ILE A 83 -16.15 6.18 -3.99
CA ILE A 83 -15.71 7.41 -4.67
C ILE A 83 -15.03 7.08 -5.99
N GLY A 84 -14.13 6.09 -6.00
CA GLY A 84 -13.37 5.69 -7.18
C GLY A 84 -14.27 5.30 -8.35
N CYS A 85 -15.22 4.38 -8.12
CA CYS A 85 -16.15 3.94 -9.16
C CYS A 85 -17.22 5.00 -9.49
N MET A 86 -17.61 5.87 -8.53
CA MET A 86 -18.57 6.96 -8.79
C MET A 86 -18.06 7.90 -9.89
N GLY A 87 -16.76 8.19 -9.93
CA GLY A 87 -16.17 9.02 -10.98
C GLY A 87 -16.20 8.39 -12.38
N LEU A 88 -16.61 7.13 -12.51
CA LEU A 88 -16.79 6.45 -13.81
C LEU A 88 -18.23 6.57 -14.33
N VAL A 89 -19.18 7.01 -13.49
CA VAL A 89 -20.60 7.11 -13.85
C VAL A 89 -20.81 8.26 -14.85
N GLY A 90 -20.83 7.91 -16.13
CA GLY A 90 -21.08 8.86 -17.22
C GLY A 90 -22.57 9.19 -17.37
N GLY A 91 -23.47 8.25 -17.08
CA GLY A 91 -24.91 8.42 -17.33
C GLY A 91 -25.58 9.59 -16.60
N LEU A 92 -25.02 10.04 -15.47
CA LEU A 92 -25.49 11.22 -14.73
C LEU A 92 -24.97 12.54 -15.29
N SER A 93 -23.90 12.53 -16.08
CA SER A 93 -23.32 13.74 -16.67
C SER A 93 -22.73 13.48 -18.07
N LYS A 94 -21.42 13.66 -18.24
CA LYS A 94 -20.65 13.37 -19.45
C LYS A 94 -19.77 12.15 -19.23
N ALA A 95 -19.35 11.52 -20.33
CA ALA A 95 -18.36 10.47 -20.26
C ALA A 95 -17.07 10.97 -19.58
N PRO A 96 -16.55 10.27 -18.57
CA PRO A 96 -15.31 10.66 -17.92
C PRO A 96 -14.14 10.42 -18.88
N ASP A 97 -13.25 11.40 -18.99
CA ASP A 97 -12.02 11.21 -19.74
C ASP A 97 -11.00 10.38 -18.94
N HIS A 98 -9.93 9.97 -19.63
CA HIS A 98 -8.89 9.13 -19.04
C HIS A 98 -8.22 9.78 -17.82
N PHE A 99 -8.04 11.10 -17.85
CA PHE A 99 -7.45 11.84 -16.74
C PHE A 99 -8.38 11.81 -15.52
N ALA A 100 -9.67 12.10 -15.71
CA ALA A 100 -10.67 12.14 -14.67
C ALA A 100 -10.78 10.78 -13.96
N VAL A 101 -10.78 9.68 -14.70
CA VAL A 101 -10.81 8.32 -14.13
C VAL A 101 -9.60 8.08 -13.21
N ALA A 102 -8.38 8.29 -13.73
CA ALA A 102 -7.16 8.06 -12.97
C ALA A 102 -7.06 8.99 -11.75
N PHE A 103 -7.38 10.27 -11.95
CA PHE A 103 -7.31 11.29 -10.90
C PHE A 103 -8.30 10.98 -9.78
N ASN A 104 -9.53 10.58 -10.13
CA ASN A 104 -10.56 10.25 -9.17
C ASN A 104 -10.18 9.07 -8.27
N PHE A 105 -9.56 8.01 -8.81
CA PHE A 105 -9.03 6.93 -7.98
C PHE A 105 -7.90 7.39 -7.05
N GLY A 106 -7.01 8.27 -7.51
CA GLY A 106 -5.99 8.89 -6.66
C GLY A 106 -6.59 9.68 -5.50
N ILE A 107 -7.61 10.51 -5.78
CA ILE A 107 -8.35 11.28 -4.75
C ILE A 107 -9.13 10.36 -3.79
N ALA A 108 -9.74 9.28 -4.29
CA ALA A 108 -10.41 8.29 -3.45
C ALA A 108 -9.44 7.62 -2.45
N VAL A 109 -8.20 7.32 -2.89
CA VAL A 109 -7.13 6.86 -2.00
C VAL A 109 -6.75 7.92 -0.97
N MET A 110 -6.65 9.19 -1.36
CA MET A 110 -6.38 10.27 -0.41
C MET A 110 -7.46 10.38 0.66
N ALA A 111 -8.74 10.27 0.28
CA ALA A 111 -9.86 10.32 1.20
C ALA A 111 -9.76 9.19 2.25
N GLY A 112 -9.48 7.96 1.82
CA GLY A 112 -9.28 6.81 2.71
C GLY A 112 -8.08 6.99 3.65
N LEU A 113 -6.95 7.51 3.15
CA LEU A 113 -5.75 7.76 3.95
C LEU A 113 -5.95 8.85 5.02
N ILE A 114 -6.59 9.97 4.67
CA ILE A 114 -6.88 11.06 5.64
C ILE A 114 -7.78 10.54 6.76
N THR A 115 -8.81 9.78 6.41
CA THR A 115 -9.85 9.36 7.34
C THR A 115 -9.45 8.17 8.21
N PHE A 116 -8.76 7.18 7.64
CA PHE A 116 -8.50 5.89 8.32
C PHE A 116 -7.01 5.54 8.45
N GLY A 117 -6.10 6.32 7.85
CA GLY A 117 -4.67 6.07 7.87
C GLY A 117 -4.08 6.01 9.29
N HIS A 118 -4.57 6.86 10.20
CA HIS A 118 -4.15 6.88 11.60
C HIS A 118 -4.62 5.66 12.42
N VAL A 119 -5.58 4.89 11.91
CA VAL A 119 -6.16 3.72 12.61
C VAL A 119 -5.51 2.42 12.15
N SER A 120 -5.54 2.15 10.84
CA SER A 120 -5.09 0.88 10.25
C SER A 120 -3.88 1.02 9.33
N GLY A 121 -3.50 2.24 8.97
CA GLY A 121 -2.62 2.54 7.83
C GLY A 121 -3.38 2.72 6.51
N ALA A 122 -4.69 2.44 6.49
CA ALA A 122 -5.56 2.47 5.30
C ALA A 122 -4.90 1.81 4.08
N HIS A 123 -4.57 0.53 4.20
CA HIS A 123 -3.91 -0.20 3.12
C HIS A 123 -4.85 -0.38 1.92
N MET A 124 -6.13 -0.66 2.20
CA MET A 124 -7.22 -0.79 1.22
C MET A 124 -6.96 -1.81 0.10
N ASN A 125 -5.95 -2.65 0.26
CA ASN A 125 -5.35 -3.44 -0.80
C ASN A 125 -4.65 -4.68 -0.20
N PRO A 126 -5.07 -5.90 -0.57
CA PRO A 126 -4.43 -7.13 -0.11
C PRO A 126 -2.94 -7.23 -0.49
N GLY A 127 -2.55 -6.73 -1.67
CA GLY A 127 -1.16 -6.70 -2.13
C GLY A 127 -0.29 -5.67 -1.40
N LEU A 128 -0.87 -4.51 -1.05
CA LEU A 128 -0.17 -3.53 -0.22
C LEU A 128 0.00 -4.02 1.23
N SER A 129 -1.01 -4.72 1.73
CA SER A 129 -0.96 -5.38 3.04
C SER A 129 0.07 -6.51 3.05
N LEU A 130 0.20 -7.25 1.95
CA LEU A 130 1.26 -8.23 1.78
C LEU A 130 2.65 -7.57 1.79
N THR A 131 2.78 -6.41 1.13
CA THR A 131 4.03 -5.62 1.15
C THR A 131 4.39 -5.21 2.58
N ALA A 132 3.42 -4.70 3.35
CA ALA A 132 3.62 -4.38 4.76
C ALA A 132 4.04 -5.60 5.59
N MET A 133 3.46 -6.77 5.31
CA MET A 133 3.80 -8.02 5.99
C MET A 133 5.24 -8.47 5.69
N ILE A 134 5.65 -8.43 4.42
CA ILE A 134 7.03 -8.75 4.01
C ILE A 134 8.05 -7.81 4.67
N LEU A 135 7.68 -6.54 4.87
CA LEU A 135 8.51 -5.55 5.58
C LEU A 135 8.48 -5.67 7.10
N GLY A 136 7.75 -6.64 7.67
CA GLY A 136 7.61 -6.78 9.12
C GLY A 136 6.86 -5.61 9.76
N LYS A 137 5.87 -5.04 9.07
CA LYS A 137 4.97 -3.99 9.59
C LYS A 137 3.56 -4.50 9.85
N LEU A 138 3.27 -5.73 9.41
CA LEU A 138 2.00 -6.41 9.58
C LEU A 138 2.28 -7.90 9.84
N SER A 139 1.59 -8.50 10.80
CA SER A 139 1.69 -9.95 10.99
C SER A 139 0.92 -10.73 9.92
N LEU A 140 1.26 -12.01 9.72
CA LEU A 140 0.55 -12.87 8.78
C LEU A 140 -0.95 -12.99 9.11
N PRO A 141 -1.37 -13.20 10.38
CA PRO A 141 -2.81 -13.24 10.68
C PRO A 141 -3.50 -11.90 10.42
N MET A 142 -2.86 -10.77 10.71
CA MET A 142 -3.42 -9.45 10.39
C MET A 142 -3.52 -9.22 8.89
N TRP A 143 -2.57 -9.71 8.08
CA TRP A 143 -2.67 -9.65 6.62
C TRP A 143 -3.91 -10.38 6.09
N ILE A 144 -4.21 -11.56 6.64
CA ILE A 144 -5.42 -12.32 6.28
C ILE A 144 -6.68 -11.53 6.67
N ILE A 145 -6.73 -11.00 7.89
CA ILE A 145 -7.85 -10.18 8.37
C ILE A 145 -8.03 -8.95 7.48
N TYR A 146 -6.95 -8.22 7.19
CA TYR A 146 -6.97 -7.06 6.31
C TYR A 146 -7.52 -7.44 4.93
N SER A 147 -7.02 -8.51 4.33
CA SER A 147 -7.44 -8.94 2.99
C SER A 147 -8.94 -9.26 2.93
N ILE A 148 -9.47 -9.98 3.92
CA ILE A 148 -10.91 -10.30 3.99
C ILE A 148 -11.74 -9.03 4.16
N PHE A 149 -11.37 -8.17 5.11
CA PHE A 149 -12.14 -6.97 5.44
C PHE A 149 -12.04 -5.90 4.33
N GLN A 150 -10.93 -5.86 3.58
CA GLN A 150 -10.80 -5.05 2.37
C GLN A 150 -11.77 -5.54 1.28
N CYS A 151 -11.86 -6.85 1.04
CA CYS A 151 -12.83 -7.40 0.09
C CYS A 151 -14.28 -7.10 0.51
N ILE A 152 -14.62 -7.22 1.80
CA ILE A 152 -15.93 -6.82 2.32
C ILE A 152 -16.18 -5.33 2.07
N GLY A 153 -15.21 -4.47 2.40
CA GLY A 153 -15.29 -3.03 2.13
C GLY A 153 -15.49 -2.72 0.65
N ALA A 154 -14.80 -3.44 -0.24
CA ALA A 154 -14.93 -3.24 -1.68
C ALA A 154 -16.34 -3.57 -2.20
N VAL A 155 -16.92 -4.68 -1.74
CA VAL A 155 -18.31 -5.07 -2.04
C VAL A 155 -19.29 -4.04 -1.50
N LEU A 156 -19.13 -3.60 -0.25
CA LEU A 156 -20.02 -2.61 0.36
C LEU A 156 -19.94 -1.24 -0.32
N GLY A 157 -18.74 -0.77 -0.65
CA GLY A 157 -18.54 0.52 -1.30
C GLY A 157 -19.14 0.56 -2.71
N TYR A 158 -18.91 -0.49 -3.50
CA TYR A 158 -19.49 -0.59 -4.85
C TYR A 158 -21.01 -0.85 -4.80
N GLY A 159 -21.48 -1.69 -3.88
CA GLY A 159 -22.91 -1.93 -3.67
C GLY A 159 -23.67 -0.67 -3.22
N LEU A 160 -23.05 0.19 -2.40
CA LEU A 160 -23.63 1.47 -2.03
C LEU A 160 -23.76 2.41 -3.23
N LEU A 161 -22.77 2.42 -4.14
CA LEU A 161 -22.86 3.17 -5.39
C LEU A 161 -24.04 2.67 -6.24
N MET A 162 -24.25 1.35 -6.31
CA MET A 162 -25.39 0.74 -7.00
C MET A 162 -26.73 1.07 -6.36
N ALA A 163 -26.79 1.20 -5.05
CA ALA A 163 -28.02 1.56 -4.35
C ALA A 163 -28.46 3.02 -4.62
N ILE A 164 -27.52 3.95 -4.82
CA ILE A 164 -27.83 5.39 -4.98
C ILE A 164 -27.91 5.85 -6.43
N THR A 165 -27.45 5.04 -7.38
CA THR A 165 -27.38 5.41 -8.80
C THR A 165 -28.41 4.58 -9.56
N PRO A 166 -29.33 5.21 -10.33
CA PRO A 166 -30.29 4.48 -11.12
C PRO A 166 -29.60 3.55 -12.13
N SER A 167 -30.17 2.35 -12.35
CA SER A 167 -29.54 1.30 -13.16
C SER A 167 -29.29 1.71 -14.62
N ASP A 168 -30.12 2.59 -15.18
CA ASP A 168 -29.95 3.14 -16.53
C ASP A 168 -28.80 4.16 -16.63
N LYS A 169 -28.26 4.61 -15.48
CA LYS A 169 -27.13 5.55 -15.41
C LYS A 169 -25.78 4.87 -15.21
N PHE A 170 -25.76 3.55 -14.98
CA PHE A 170 -24.54 2.74 -14.86
C PHE A 170 -23.85 2.49 -16.21
N VAL A 171 -23.51 3.59 -16.89
CA VAL A 171 -22.89 3.61 -18.19
C VAL A 171 -21.73 4.60 -18.19
N THR A 172 -20.67 4.29 -18.92
CA THR A 172 -19.52 5.19 -19.09
C THR A 172 -19.81 6.30 -20.08
N VAL A 173 -20.73 6.11 -21.03
CA VAL A 173 -21.13 7.11 -22.02
C VAL A 173 -22.64 7.38 -21.89
N PRO A 174 -23.08 8.64 -21.81
CA PRO A 174 -24.50 8.97 -21.72
C PRO A 174 -25.29 8.43 -22.92
N GLY A 175 -26.44 7.80 -22.65
CA GLY A 175 -27.34 7.30 -23.68
C GLY A 175 -26.93 5.99 -24.36
N THR A 176 -25.86 5.33 -23.90
CA THR A 176 -25.49 3.98 -24.36
C THR A 176 -26.09 2.90 -23.47
N THR A 177 -26.12 1.65 -23.93
CA THR A 177 -26.31 0.49 -23.06
C THR A 177 -24.98 0.10 -22.40
N PRO A 178 -24.98 -0.50 -21.20
CA PRO A 178 -23.76 -1.01 -20.60
C PRO A 178 -23.26 -2.19 -21.45
N SER A 179 -22.15 -2.03 -22.16
CA SER A 179 -21.48 -3.12 -22.86
C SER A 179 -20.62 -3.96 -21.92
N VAL A 180 -20.20 -3.36 -20.80
CA VAL A 180 -19.42 -3.99 -19.73
C VAL A 180 -19.89 -3.45 -18.36
N PRO A 181 -19.81 -4.26 -17.28
CA PRO A 181 -20.03 -3.79 -15.92
C PRO A 181 -19.10 -2.63 -15.56
N LEU A 182 -19.67 -1.56 -14.99
CA LEU A 182 -18.91 -0.38 -14.58
C LEU A 182 -17.86 -0.74 -13.52
N CYS A 183 -16.71 -0.10 -13.55
CA CYS A 183 -15.62 -0.28 -12.58
C CYS A 183 -14.95 -1.67 -12.56
N CYS A 184 -15.41 -2.63 -13.35
CA CYS A 184 -14.68 -3.87 -13.60
C CYS A 184 -13.46 -3.61 -14.48
N ASN A 185 -12.35 -4.28 -14.15
CA ASN A 185 -11.14 -4.22 -14.97
C ASN A 185 -11.22 -5.23 -16.09
N PHE A 186 -11.11 -4.76 -17.33
CA PHE A 186 -11.03 -5.62 -18.50
C PHE A 186 -9.65 -5.50 -19.14
N PRO A 187 -9.03 -6.64 -19.48
CA PRO A 187 -7.77 -6.62 -20.19
C PRO A 187 -7.93 -6.00 -21.58
N ASN A 188 -6.93 -5.24 -22.03
CA ASN A 188 -6.95 -4.68 -23.37
C ASN A 188 -6.81 -5.82 -24.42
N PRO A 189 -7.77 -5.97 -25.36
CA PRO A 189 -7.76 -7.05 -26.34
C PRO A 189 -6.59 -6.97 -27.34
N MET A 190 -5.90 -5.82 -27.43
CA MET A 190 -4.71 -5.63 -28.27
C MET A 190 -3.43 -6.19 -27.64
N LEU A 191 -3.46 -6.57 -26.36
CA LEU A 191 -2.29 -7.07 -25.63
C LEU A 191 -2.41 -8.58 -25.39
N SER A 192 -1.28 -9.29 -25.41
CA SER A 192 -1.24 -10.70 -25.03
C SER A 192 -1.43 -10.88 -23.52
N ALA A 193 -1.85 -12.07 -23.09
CA ALA A 193 -1.99 -12.40 -21.67
C ALA A 193 -0.67 -12.18 -20.89
N GLY A 194 0.48 -12.48 -21.49
CA GLY A 194 1.79 -12.24 -20.89
C GLY A 194 2.10 -10.75 -20.70
N GLN A 195 1.77 -9.91 -21.69
CA GLN A 195 1.95 -8.45 -21.57
C GLN A 195 1.06 -7.86 -20.48
N GLN A 196 -0.18 -8.33 -20.38
CA GLN A 196 -1.12 -7.90 -19.35
C GLN A 196 -0.65 -8.31 -17.95
N PHE A 197 -0.22 -9.56 -17.78
CA PHE A 197 0.36 -10.04 -16.52
C PHE A 197 1.53 -9.17 -16.07
N TRP A 198 2.49 -8.92 -16.97
CA TRP A 198 3.66 -8.10 -16.65
C TRP A 198 3.29 -6.64 -16.36
N SER A 199 2.32 -6.07 -17.07
CA SER A 199 1.84 -4.72 -16.79
C SER A 199 1.29 -4.61 -15.36
N GLU A 200 0.42 -5.54 -14.96
CA GLU A 200 -0.21 -5.54 -13.64
C GLU A 200 0.81 -5.81 -12.52
N PHE A 201 1.78 -6.70 -12.78
CA PHE A 201 2.91 -6.96 -11.90
C PHE A 201 3.75 -5.70 -11.68
N ILE A 202 4.11 -4.99 -12.75
CA ILE A 202 4.91 -3.76 -12.69
C ILE A 202 4.15 -2.65 -11.96
N PHE A 203 2.87 -2.44 -12.26
CA PHE A 203 2.06 -1.41 -11.59
C PHE A 203 1.92 -1.70 -10.10
N SER A 204 1.68 -2.96 -9.73
CA SER A 204 1.62 -3.38 -8.33
C SER A 204 2.96 -3.20 -7.62
N ALA A 205 4.07 -3.52 -8.28
CA ALA A 205 5.42 -3.30 -7.75
C ALA A 205 5.73 -1.81 -7.54
N LEU A 206 5.34 -0.94 -8.47
CA LEU A 206 5.47 0.51 -8.31
C LEU A 206 4.65 1.03 -7.12
N LEU A 207 3.42 0.53 -6.94
CA LEU A 207 2.60 0.86 -5.78
C LEU A 207 3.24 0.40 -4.46
N SER A 208 3.80 -0.82 -4.44
CA SER A 208 4.56 -1.32 -3.29
C SER A 208 5.79 -0.45 -3.00
N LEU A 209 6.52 0.01 -4.03
CA LEU A 209 7.67 0.90 -3.86
C LEU A 209 7.25 2.27 -3.29
N LEU A 210 6.11 2.82 -3.71
CA LEU A 210 5.56 4.03 -3.11
C LEU A 210 5.29 3.84 -1.61
N ALA A 211 4.72 2.69 -1.22
CA ALA A 211 4.50 2.39 0.18
C ALA A 211 5.80 2.17 0.96
N CYS A 212 6.78 1.49 0.37
CA CYS A 212 8.13 1.37 0.94
C CYS A 212 8.74 2.75 1.20
N ALA A 213 8.61 3.69 0.25
CA ALA A 213 9.13 5.05 0.41
C ALA A 213 8.42 5.81 1.53
N VAL A 214 7.10 5.65 1.69
CA VAL A 214 6.31 6.24 2.78
C VAL A 214 6.71 5.66 4.15
N TRP A 215 6.97 4.35 4.21
CA TRP A 215 7.29 3.67 5.47
C TRP A 215 8.77 3.64 5.83
N ASP A 216 9.62 4.23 4.98
CA ASP A 216 11.06 4.35 5.20
C ASP A 216 11.34 5.29 6.38
N ARG A 217 12.17 4.83 7.31
CA ARG A 217 12.58 5.62 8.50
C ARG A 217 13.29 6.92 8.12
N ARG A 218 13.91 6.99 6.94
CA ARG A 218 14.58 8.20 6.43
C ARG A 218 13.61 9.30 6.00
N ASN A 219 12.31 9.00 5.92
CA ASN A 219 11.25 9.94 5.55
C ASN A 219 10.32 10.31 6.72
N LEU A 220 10.68 9.97 7.97
CA LEU A 220 9.87 10.25 9.16
C LEU A 220 9.52 11.74 9.35
N ASP A 221 10.39 12.64 8.88
CA ASP A 221 10.20 14.09 8.95
C ASP A 221 9.14 14.63 7.96
N LYS A 222 8.63 13.79 7.04
CA LYS A 222 7.78 14.22 5.92
C LYS A 222 6.36 13.63 5.96
N HIS A 223 5.91 13.15 7.12
CA HIS A 223 4.63 12.45 7.26
C HIS A 223 3.40 13.29 6.92
N ASP A 224 3.42 14.61 7.14
CA ASP A 224 2.27 15.51 6.85
C ASP A 224 1.83 15.48 5.39
N SER A 225 2.74 15.12 4.49
CA SER A 225 2.51 15.08 3.04
C SER A 225 2.27 13.68 2.49
N VAL A 226 2.24 12.64 3.35
CA VAL A 226 2.11 11.24 2.92
C VAL A 226 0.84 11.02 2.12
N THR A 227 -0.30 11.51 2.60
CA THR A 227 -1.57 11.35 1.89
C THR A 227 -1.50 11.92 0.48
N LEU A 228 -1.04 13.17 0.35
CA LEU A 228 -0.95 13.82 -0.95
C LEU A 228 0.01 13.08 -1.89
N ARG A 229 1.21 12.74 -1.40
CA ARG A 229 2.23 12.04 -2.21
C ARG A 229 1.76 10.66 -2.65
N PHE A 230 1.13 9.90 -1.75
CA PHE A 230 0.68 8.55 -2.04
C PHE A 230 -0.49 8.55 -3.02
N GLY A 231 -1.49 9.42 -2.81
CA GLY A 231 -2.61 9.57 -3.72
C GLY A 231 -2.21 10.05 -5.12
N LEU A 232 -1.32 11.04 -5.21
CA LEU A 232 -0.75 11.48 -6.49
C LEU A 232 0.11 10.41 -7.15
N GLY A 233 0.81 9.58 -6.37
CA GLY A 233 1.55 8.42 -6.88
C GLY A 233 0.61 7.36 -7.48
N VAL A 234 -0.50 7.06 -6.81
CA VAL A 234 -1.55 6.18 -7.36
C VAL A 234 -2.13 6.75 -8.65
N PHE A 235 -2.44 8.06 -8.66
CA PHE A 235 -2.89 8.74 -9.87
C PHE A 235 -1.89 8.59 -11.03
N ALA A 236 -0.60 8.82 -10.77
CA ALA A 236 0.43 8.71 -11.80
C ALA A 236 0.52 7.30 -12.40
N ILE A 237 0.47 6.26 -11.56
CA ILE A 237 0.49 4.87 -12.05
C ILE A 237 -0.80 4.56 -12.82
N ALA A 238 -1.96 4.95 -12.30
CA ALA A 238 -3.25 4.73 -12.95
C ALA A 238 -3.35 5.45 -14.30
N TYR A 239 -2.86 6.69 -14.39
CA TYR A 239 -2.87 7.48 -15.63
C TYR A 239 -1.98 6.89 -16.72
N GLY A 240 -0.89 6.20 -16.35
CA GLY A 240 -0.09 5.44 -17.32
C GLY A 240 -0.66 4.05 -17.65
N GLY A 241 -1.23 3.37 -16.64
CA GLY A 241 -1.53 1.94 -16.72
C GLY A 241 -2.94 1.55 -17.14
N VAL A 242 -3.95 2.44 -17.00
CA VAL A 242 -5.37 2.08 -17.19
C VAL A 242 -5.63 1.44 -18.57
N GLN A 243 -4.91 1.85 -19.61
CA GLN A 243 -5.08 1.35 -20.97
C GLN A 243 -4.56 -0.07 -21.20
N TYR A 244 -3.77 -0.64 -20.30
CA TYR A 244 -3.16 -1.97 -20.47
C TYR A 244 -4.07 -3.07 -19.93
N SER A 245 -4.43 -2.98 -18.66
CA SER A 245 -5.18 -4.01 -17.91
C SER A 245 -6.34 -3.43 -17.09
N GLY A 246 -6.60 -2.11 -17.19
CA GLY A 246 -7.42 -1.37 -16.23
C GLY A 246 -6.65 -0.88 -15.00
N CYS A 247 -5.36 -1.22 -14.87
CA CYS A 247 -4.47 -0.81 -13.78
C CYS A 247 -5.08 -1.04 -12.39
N SER A 248 -5.44 -2.29 -12.09
CA SER A 248 -6.13 -2.56 -10.84
C SER A 248 -5.26 -2.28 -9.62
N MET A 249 -4.03 -2.81 -9.65
CA MET A 249 -3.01 -2.85 -8.61
C MET A 249 -3.49 -3.44 -7.27
N ASN A 250 -4.74 -3.91 -7.22
CA ASN A 250 -5.47 -4.14 -5.98
C ASN A 250 -6.48 -5.28 -6.16
N PRO A 251 -6.21 -6.46 -5.58
CA PRO A 251 -7.14 -7.58 -5.64
C PRO A 251 -8.54 -7.28 -5.09
N ALA A 252 -8.66 -6.52 -3.99
CA ALA A 252 -9.97 -6.15 -3.43
C ALA A 252 -10.75 -5.21 -4.36
N ARG A 253 -10.06 -4.27 -5.01
CA ARG A 253 -10.65 -3.36 -6.01
C ARG A 253 -11.21 -4.13 -7.20
N THR A 254 -10.51 -5.15 -7.68
CA THR A 254 -11.04 -6.02 -8.75
C THR A 254 -12.20 -6.88 -8.24
N PHE A 255 -12.08 -7.42 -7.03
CA PHE A 255 -13.05 -8.36 -6.47
C PHE A 255 -14.43 -7.75 -6.23
N GLY A 256 -14.50 -6.54 -5.64
CA GLY A 256 -15.78 -5.91 -5.27
C GLY A 256 -16.79 -5.84 -6.43
N PRO A 257 -16.47 -5.13 -7.53
CA PRO A 257 -17.36 -5.00 -8.69
C PRO A 257 -17.58 -6.31 -9.45
N ALA A 258 -16.68 -7.29 -9.32
CA ALA A 258 -16.85 -8.59 -9.96
C ALA A 258 -17.87 -9.50 -9.24
N VAL A 259 -18.14 -9.24 -7.96
CA VAL A 259 -19.06 -10.02 -7.13
C VAL A 259 -20.48 -9.46 -7.12
N VAL A 260 -20.62 -8.13 -7.17
CA VAL A 260 -21.90 -7.42 -7.13
C VAL A 260 -22.51 -7.35 -8.51
#